data_AF-A0A9D1S8H8-F1
#
_entry.id   AF-A0A9D1S8H8-F1
#
_cell.length_a   1.000
_cell.length_b   1.000
_cell.length_c   1.000
_cell.angle_alpha   90.00
_cell.angle_beta   90.00
_cell.angle_gamma   90.00
#
_symmetry.space_group_name_H-M   'P 1'
#
loop_
_entity.id
_entity.type
_entity.pdbx_description
1 polymer ?
#
loop_
_entity_poly.entity_id
_entity_poly.type
_entity_poly.pdbx_seq_one_letter_code
_entity_poly.pdbx_strand_id
1 'polypeptide(L)'
;MTALLILVYLLIMIIFSLIAFAVMQIKLAGLTVKDFWSFIEANQSLDKLYRISKRYEHMTQQEQVIFLKEAEKLFRAFEKVPNVLWEEEYPKYSDVLDAYKNVKILRWTTINENKVTSKKGS
;
A
#
# COMPACT_ATOMS: atom_id res chain seq x y z
N MET A 1 -3.25 -44.53 22.57
CA MET A 1 -2.54 -43.25 22.84
C MET A 1 -1.41 -42.99 21.84
N THR A 2 -0.55 -43.96 21.53
CA THR A 2 0.56 -43.82 20.57
C THR A 2 0.13 -43.42 19.15
N ALA A 3 -0.90 -44.06 18.57
CA ALA A 3 -1.38 -43.71 17.23
C ALA A 3 -1.92 -42.27 17.13
N LEU A 4 -2.59 -41.77 18.18
CA LEU A 4 -3.07 -40.38 18.25
C LEU A 4 -1.89 -39.39 18.29
N LEU A 5 -0.85 -39.69 19.07
CA LEU A 5 0.35 -38.86 19.14
C LEU A 5 1.10 -38.81 17.79
N ILE A 6 1.18 -39.95 17.09
CA ILE A 6 1.78 -40.03 15.74
C ILE A 6 0.97 -39.19 14.75
N LEU A 7 -0.36 -39.27 14.77
CA LEU A 7 -1.24 -38.47 13.92
C LEU A 7 -1.04 -36.96 14.16
N VAL A 8 -1.04 -36.54 15.43
CA VAL A 8 -0.83 -35.12 15.80
C VAL A 8 0.54 -34.64 15.35
N TYR A 9 1.58 -35.45 15.54
CA TYR A 9 2.93 -35.13 15.08
C TYR A 9 2.99 -34.97 13.55
N LEU A 10 2.34 -35.87 12.80
CA LEU A 10 2.27 -35.81 11.33
C LEU A 10 1.54 -34.54 10.86
N LEU A 11 0.44 -34.17 11.52
CA LEU A 11 -0.30 -32.93 11.23
C LEU A 11 0.56 -31.68 11.45
N ILE A 12 1.32 -31.63 12.55
CA ILE A 12 2.24 -30.51 12.84
C ILE A 12 3.34 -30.42 11.77
N MET A 13 3.90 -31.56 11.35
CA MET A 13 4.92 -31.60 10.29
C MET A 13 4.37 -31.15 8.93
N ILE A 14 3.12 -31.49 8.61
CA ILE A 14 2.43 -31.02 7.41
C ILE A 14 2.25 -29.49 7.47
N ILE A 15 1.77 -28.96 8.59
CA ILE A 15 1.62 -27.50 8.77
C ILE A 15 2.96 -26.79 8.58
N PHE A 16 4.03 -27.29 9.19
CA PHE A 16 5.37 -26.71 9.04
C PHE A 16 5.85 -26.75 7.58
N SER A 17 5.66 -27.88 6.91
CA SER A 17 6.03 -28.05 5.49
C SER A 17 5.26 -27.09 4.58
N LEU A 18 3.97 -26.88 4.83
CA LEU A 18 3.15 -25.92 4.09
C LEU A 18 3.64 -24.48 4.25
N ILE A 19 4.03 -24.09 5.48
CA ILE A 19 4.59 -22.76 5.74
C ILE A 19 5.92 -22.58 4.99
N ALA A 20 6.82 -23.57 5.05
CA ALA A 20 8.09 -23.53 4.33
C ALA A 20 7.89 -23.42 2.81
N PHE A 21 6.92 -24.18 2.28
CA PHE A 21 6.55 -24.14 0.86
C PHE A 21 6.03 -22.76 0.44
N ALA A 22 5.17 -22.13 1.25
CA ALA A 22 4.69 -20.78 0.98
C ALA A 22 5.84 -19.75 0.95
N VAL A 23 6.76 -19.81 1.92
CA VAL A 23 7.95 -18.94 1.95
C VAL A 23 8.83 -19.14 0.72
N MET A 24 8.98 -20.39 0.24
CA MET A 24 9.72 -20.69 -0.98
C MET A 24 9.03 -20.11 -2.22
N GLN A 25 7.70 -20.24 -2.33
CA GLN A 25 6.93 -19.65 -3.43
C GLN A 25 7.09 -18.13 -3.51
N ILE A 26 7.05 -17.42 -2.37
CA ILE A 26 7.29 -15.96 -2.32
C ILE A 26 8.68 -15.62 -2.86
N LYS A 27 9.71 -16.37 -2.46
CA LYS A 27 11.08 -16.19 -2.97
C LYS A 27 11.22 -16.49 -4.46
N LEU A 28 10.52 -17.52 -4.97
CA LEU A 28 10.52 -17.87 -6.39
C LEU A 28 9.83 -16.81 -7.25
N ALA A 29 8.84 -16.10 -6.70
CA ALA A 29 8.22 -14.95 -7.34
C ALA A 29 9.13 -13.69 -7.36
N GLY A 30 10.38 -13.81 -6.92
CA GLY A 30 11.34 -12.71 -6.86
C GLY A 30 11.11 -11.75 -5.68
N LEU A 31 10.30 -12.15 -4.70
CA LEU A 31 9.93 -11.33 -3.55
C LEU A 31 10.62 -11.77 -2.28
N THR A 32 10.91 -10.81 -1.41
CA THR A 32 11.23 -11.13 -0.02
C THR A 32 9.95 -11.23 0.80
N VAL A 33 9.96 -12.10 1.82
CA VAL A 33 8.84 -12.20 2.79
C VAL A 33 8.57 -10.85 3.47
N LYS A 34 9.60 -10.02 3.63
CA LYS A 34 9.47 -8.67 4.19
C LYS A 34 8.71 -7.73 3.26
N ASP A 35 8.98 -7.78 1.95
CA ASP A 35 8.26 -6.97 0.97
C ASP A 35 6.79 -7.42 0.87
N PHE A 36 6.54 -8.74 0.91
CA PHE A 36 5.18 -9.26 0.96
C PHE A 36 4.42 -8.82 2.22
N TRP A 37 5.07 -8.86 3.40
CA TRP A 37 4.48 -8.36 4.64
C TRP A 37 4.16 -6.86 4.56
N SER A 38 5.09 -6.06 4.04
CA SER A 38 4.87 -4.63 3.79
C SER A 38 3.72 -4.38 2.82
N PHE A 39 3.53 -5.25 1.84
CA PHE A 39 2.41 -5.18 0.90
C PHE A 39 1.07 -5.47 1.57
N ILE A 40 0.99 -6.48 2.45
CA ILE A 40 -0.24 -6.76 3.21
C ILE A 40 -0.66 -5.56 4.08
N GLU A 41 0.30 -4.94 4.77
CA GLU A 41 0.06 -3.73 5.56
C GLU A 41 -0.37 -2.54 4.69
N ALA A 42 0.27 -2.39 3.53
CA ALA A 42 -0.09 -1.39 2.54
C ALA A 42 -1.51 -1.62 2.00
N ASN A 43 -1.91 -2.86 1.72
CA ASN A 43 -3.25 -3.17 1.22
C ASN A 43 -4.35 -2.82 2.25
N GLN A 44 -4.11 -3.05 3.54
CA GLN A 44 -5.02 -2.57 4.59
C GLN A 44 -5.12 -1.04 4.64
N SER A 45 -4.03 -0.35 4.29
CA SER A 45 -4.00 1.11 4.20
C SER A 45 -4.63 1.64 2.91
N LEU A 46 -4.64 0.85 1.83
CA LEU A 46 -5.30 1.18 0.56
C LEU A 46 -6.78 1.49 0.78
N ASP A 47 -7.50 0.67 1.55
CA ASP A 47 -8.92 0.90 1.83
C ASP A 47 -9.17 2.22 2.58
N LYS A 48 -8.28 2.57 3.51
CA LYS A 48 -8.36 3.84 4.24
C LYS A 48 -8.07 5.01 3.30
N LEU A 49 -6.99 4.91 2.53
CA LEU A 49 -6.59 5.90 1.55
C LEU A 49 -7.64 6.09 0.46
N TYR A 50 -8.35 5.03 0.06
CA TYR A 50 -9.44 5.07 -0.90
C TYR A 50 -10.66 5.86 -0.38
N ARG A 51 -11.04 5.67 0.88
CA ARG A 51 -12.12 6.46 1.50
C ARG A 51 -11.76 7.95 1.59
N ILE A 52 -10.50 8.22 1.90
CA ILE A 52 -9.90 9.55 1.97
C ILE A 52 -9.87 10.16 0.55
N SER A 53 -9.43 9.39 -0.45
CA SER A 53 -9.34 9.82 -1.86
C SER A 53 -10.68 10.21 -2.47
N LYS A 54 -11.82 9.72 -1.97
CA LYS A 54 -13.14 10.20 -2.42
C LYS A 54 -13.55 11.57 -1.86
N ARG A 55 -12.82 12.13 -0.89
CA ARG A 55 -13.14 13.42 -0.23
C ARG A 55 -11.95 14.40 -0.23
N TYR A 56 -10.96 14.19 -1.09
CA TYR A 56 -9.72 14.98 -1.12
C TYR A 56 -9.91 16.48 -1.31
N GLU A 57 -10.99 16.88 -1.98
CA GLU A 57 -11.32 18.30 -2.22
C GLU A 57 -11.57 19.10 -0.95
N HIS A 58 -11.92 18.44 0.16
CA HIS A 58 -12.25 19.09 1.44
C HIS A 58 -11.15 18.92 2.49
N MET A 59 -9.96 18.42 2.12
CA MET A 59 -8.87 18.22 3.07
C MET A 59 -8.11 19.49 3.40
N THR A 60 -7.82 19.65 4.69
CA THR A 60 -6.89 20.66 5.18
C THR A 60 -5.48 20.43 4.63
N GLN A 61 -4.63 21.46 4.60
CA GLN A 61 -3.25 21.33 4.11
C GLN A 61 -2.42 20.30 4.89
N GLN A 62 -2.70 20.09 6.19
CA GLN A 62 -2.03 19.08 6.99
C GLN A 62 -2.46 17.66 6.61
N GLU A 63 -3.77 17.44 6.43
CA GLU A 63 -4.31 16.16 5.97
C GLU A 63 -3.80 15.80 4.58
N GLN A 64 -3.68 16.78 3.68
CA GLN A 64 -3.06 16.58 2.36
C GLN A 64 -1.63 16.07 2.48
N VAL A 65 -0.79 16.64 3.36
CA VAL A 65 0.60 16.20 3.55
C VAL A 65 0.65 14.77 4.11
N ILE A 66 -0.20 14.45 5.07
CA ILE A 66 -0.28 13.09 5.64
C ILE A 66 -0.74 12.10 4.57
N PHE A 67 -1.77 12.44 3.80
CA PHE A 67 -2.26 11.62 2.69
C PHE A 67 -1.17 11.35 1.66
N LEU A 68 -0.43 12.37 1.22
CA LEU A 68 0.67 12.20 0.27
C LEU A 68 1.75 11.26 0.82
N LYS A 69 2.12 11.40 2.10
CA LYS A 69 3.13 10.55 2.73
C LYS A 69 2.68 9.09 2.84
N GLU A 70 1.43 8.86 3.21
CA GLU A 70 0.88 7.50 3.33
C GLU A 70 0.64 6.85 1.95
N ALA A 71 0.19 7.62 0.96
CA ALA A 71 0.06 7.17 -0.42
C ALA A 71 1.44 6.79 -1.01
N GLU A 72 2.50 7.56 -0.75
CA GLU A 72 3.86 7.20 -1.20
C GLU A 72 4.38 5.90 -0.58
N LYS A 73 4.09 5.64 0.70
CA LYS A 73 4.44 4.36 1.33
C LYS A 73 3.66 3.21 0.71
N LEU A 74 2.36 3.40 0.50
CA LEU A 74 1.47 2.46 -0.19
C LEU A 74 2.05 2.09 -1.55
N PHE A 75 2.33 3.08 -2.40
CA PHE A 75 2.83 2.85 -3.77
C PHE A 75 4.17 2.12 -3.76
N ARG A 76 5.11 2.50 -2.89
CA ARG A 76 6.40 1.80 -2.76
C ARG A 76 6.26 0.34 -2.36
N ALA A 77 5.26 -0.01 -1.55
CA ALA A 77 5.02 -1.40 -1.17
C ALA A 77 4.39 -2.20 -2.32
N PHE A 78 3.49 -1.58 -3.10
CA PHE A 78 2.86 -2.19 -4.27
C PHE A 78 3.84 -2.40 -5.43
N GLU A 79 4.72 -1.43 -5.71
CA GLU A 79 5.75 -1.52 -6.77
C GLU A 79 6.72 -2.70 -6.57
N LYS A 80 6.92 -3.12 -5.32
CA LYS A 80 7.81 -4.23 -4.98
C LYS A 80 7.21 -5.59 -5.27
N VAL A 81 5.90 -5.68 -5.52
CA VAL A 81 5.15 -6.94 -5.64
C VAL A 81 4.62 -7.09 -7.07
N PRO A 82 4.71 -8.29 -7.69
CA PRO A 82 4.20 -8.53 -9.03
C PRO A 82 2.71 -8.19 -9.13
N ASN A 83 2.34 -7.52 -10.22
CA ASN A 83 0.96 -7.04 -10.46
C ASN A 83 -0.10 -8.13 -10.25
N VAL A 84 0.19 -9.37 -10.65
CA VAL A 84 -0.68 -10.55 -10.50
C VAL A 84 -1.26 -10.70 -9.08
N LEU A 85 -0.54 -10.25 -8.04
CA LEU A 85 -0.98 -10.38 -6.65
C LEU A 85 -1.98 -9.31 -6.20
N TRP A 86 -2.25 -8.29 -7.02
CA TRP A 86 -3.08 -7.15 -6.66
C TRP A 86 -3.88 -6.57 -7.84
N GLU A 87 -4.04 -7.33 -8.93
CA GLU A 87 -4.81 -6.88 -10.11
C GLU A 87 -6.27 -6.58 -9.74
N GLU A 88 -6.83 -7.32 -8.79
CA GLU A 88 -8.21 -7.12 -8.31
C GLU A 88 -8.38 -5.81 -7.55
N GLU A 89 -7.36 -5.38 -6.80
CA GLU A 89 -7.32 -4.12 -6.06
C GLU A 89 -6.88 -2.93 -6.91
N TYR A 90 -6.45 -3.16 -8.15
CA TYR A 90 -6.01 -2.12 -9.09
C TYR A 90 -6.99 -0.94 -9.22
N PRO A 91 -8.33 -1.13 -9.30
CA PRO A 91 -9.26 -0.01 -9.41
C PRO A 91 -9.16 0.96 -8.21
N LYS A 92 -9.06 0.42 -6.99
CA LYS A 92 -8.88 1.24 -5.77
C LYS A 92 -7.52 1.93 -5.78
N TYR A 93 -6.48 1.20 -6.17
CA TYR A 93 -5.13 1.75 -6.32
C TYR A 93 -5.11 2.94 -7.28
N SER A 94 -5.77 2.81 -8.44
CA SER A 94 -5.87 3.87 -9.46
C SER A 94 -6.56 5.12 -8.91
N ASP A 95 -7.67 4.97 -8.20
CA ASP A 95 -8.39 6.10 -7.59
C ASP A 95 -7.54 6.84 -6.55
N VAL A 96 -6.75 6.11 -5.74
CA VAL A 96 -5.82 6.70 -4.77
C VAL A 96 -4.67 7.42 -5.49
N LEU A 97 -4.16 6.84 -6.58
CA LEU A 97 -3.13 7.44 -7.41
C LEU A 97 -3.59 8.75 -8.05
N ASP A 98 -4.82 8.80 -8.55
CA ASP A 98 -5.36 10.01 -9.17
C ASP A 98 -5.62 11.11 -8.14
N ALA A 99 -6.15 10.77 -6.97
CA ALA A 99 -6.24 11.73 -5.87
C ALA A 99 -4.87 12.25 -5.41
N TYR A 100 -3.84 11.38 -5.35
CA TYR A 100 -2.47 11.79 -5.06
C TYR A 100 -1.96 12.83 -6.05
N LYS A 101 -2.14 12.59 -7.36
CA LYS A 101 -1.76 13.55 -8.41
C LYS A 101 -2.50 14.87 -8.24
N ASN A 102 -3.82 14.82 -8.01
CA ASN A 102 -4.65 16.01 -7.88
C ASN A 102 -4.22 16.87 -6.68
N VAL A 103 -4.03 16.27 -5.50
CA VAL A 103 -3.54 16.97 -4.30
C VAL A 103 -2.17 17.60 -4.55
N LYS A 104 -1.27 16.89 -5.25
CA LYS A 104 0.06 17.41 -5.58
C LYS A 104 -0.01 18.62 -6.52
N ILE A 105 -0.89 18.58 -7.53
CA ILE A 105 -1.10 19.68 -8.48
C ILE A 105 -1.70 20.89 -7.75
N LEU A 106 -2.75 20.70 -6.95
CA LEU A 106 -3.39 21.77 -6.16
C LEU A 106 -2.39 22.49 -5.26
N ARG A 107 -1.48 21.74 -4.63
CA ARG A 107 -0.42 22.32 -3.80
C ARG A 107 0.57 23.14 -4.63
N TRP A 108 0.94 22.66 -5.82
CA TRP A 108 1.85 23.37 -6.72
C TRP A 108 1.24 24.67 -7.27
N THR A 109 -0.03 24.64 -7.69
CA THR A 109 -0.73 25.85 -8.16
C THR A 109 -0.85 26.89 -7.04
N THR A 110 -1.27 26.49 -5.83
CA THR A 110 -1.35 27.38 -4.66
C THR A 110 -0.01 28.04 -4.34
N ILE A 111 1.10 27.29 -4.39
CA ILE A 111 2.44 27.84 -4.15
C ILE A 111 2.82 28.87 -5.22
N ASN A 112 2.49 28.62 -6.49
CA ASN A 112 2.83 29.52 -7.59
C ASN A 112 1.98 30.78 -7.58
N GLU A 113 0.68 30.68 -7.29
CA GLU A 113 -0.20 31.84 -7.11
C GLU A 113 0.31 32.76 -6.01
N ASN A 114 0.68 32.21 -4.85
CA ASN A 114 1.23 32.99 -3.73
C ASN A 114 2.57 33.68 -4.07
N LYS A 115 3.39 33.08 -4.93
CA LYS A 115 4.63 33.70 -5.41
C LYS A 115 4.37 34.86 -6.38
N VAL A 116 3.33 34.75 -7.21
CA VAL A 116 2.94 35.80 -8.16
C VAL A 116 2.32 36.99 -7.42
N THR A 117 1.49 36.76 -6.41
CA THR A 117 0.89 37.83 -5.59
C THR A 117 1.95 38.55 -4.73
N SER A 118 2.90 37.81 -4.15
CA SER A 118 4.04 38.40 -3.42
C SER A 118 4.94 39.27 -4.30
N LYS A 119 5.11 38.94 -5.60
CA LYS A 119 5.89 39.76 -6.54
C LYS A 119 5.18 41.01 -7.06
N LYS A 120 3.85 41.05 -7.03
CA LYS A 120 3.06 42.22 -7.48
C LYS A 120 2.90 43.31 -6.41
N GLY A 121 3.20 42.99 -5.15
CA GLY A 121 3.09 43.90 -4.01
C GLY A 121 4.41 44.49 -3.51
N SER A 122 5.51 44.34 -4.25
CA SER A 122 6.83 44.91 -3.96
C SER A 122 7.33 45.80 -5.09
#